data_AF-A0A8J6WCM8-F1
#
_entry.id   AF-A0A8J6WCM8-F1
#
_cell.length_a   1.000
_cell.length_b   1.000
_cell.length_c   1.000
_cell.angle_alpha   90.00
_cell.angle_beta   90.00
_cell.angle_gamma   90.00
#
_symmetry.space_group_name_H-M   'P 1'
#
loop_
_entity.id
_entity.type
_entity.pdbx_description
1 polymer ?
#
loop_
_entity_poly.entity_id
_entity_poly.type
_entity_poly.pdbx_seq_one_letter_code
_entity_poly.pdbx_strand_id
1 'polypeptide(L)'
;MTPNPVTPWGRSPLSTGRLEIALYSWNGEGSTARLRESYMTVGNPASDPAFESLRQFRPLLLKAHKILMDAEKDRYEANHGAIANKGDYLRLVLNHEQFSWLRPISQLIVQIDEVLMSKQPQPLDRAPELLNQARHLLYDTEIGQAFQDRTQSVARRDPEMAAIAQRLDELMQPYGPQSGNSST
;
A
#
# COMPACT_ATOMS: atom_id res chain seq x y z
N MET A 1 -3.41 -20.89 -64.99
CA MET A 1 -4.38 -21.18 -66.07
C MET A 1 -4.99 -22.55 -65.81
N THR A 2 -6.30 -22.56 -65.49
CA THR A 2 -7.34 -23.56 -65.81
C THR A 2 -7.24 -25.02 -65.31
N PRO A 3 -8.40 -25.70 -65.15
CA PRO A 3 -8.72 -26.49 -63.95
C PRO A 3 -9.22 -27.94 -64.22
N ASN A 4 -9.70 -28.59 -63.14
CA ASN A 4 -10.67 -29.72 -63.08
C ASN A 4 -10.16 -31.13 -63.51
N PRO A 5 -10.79 -32.28 -63.15
CA PRO A 5 -12.21 -32.46 -62.79
C PRO A 5 -12.61 -33.46 -61.66
N VAL A 6 -13.87 -33.25 -61.23
CA VAL A 6 -14.92 -34.17 -60.72
C VAL A 6 -14.76 -35.68 -60.99
N THR A 7 -15.19 -36.52 -60.03
CA THR A 7 -16.15 -37.64 -60.26
C THR A 7 -16.65 -38.32 -58.95
N PRO A 8 -17.79 -39.05 -58.98
CA PRO A 8 -18.76 -39.10 -57.87
C PRO A 8 -19.28 -40.51 -57.48
N TRP A 9 -20.11 -40.56 -56.42
CA TRP A 9 -21.03 -41.63 -55.94
C TRP A 9 -20.49 -42.99 -55.44
N GLY A 10 -21.00 -43.44 -54.27
CA GLY A 10 -20.95 -44.86 -53.89
C GLY A 10 -21.35 -45.22 -52.44
N ARG A 11 -22.65 -45.47 -52.23
CA ARG A 11 -23.34 -46.36 -51.26
C ARG A 11 -22.81 -46.62 -49.83
N SER A 12 -23.76 -46.51 -48.88
CA SER A 12 -23.72 -46.95 -47.47
C SER A 12 -23.52 -48.46 -47.26
N PRO A 13 -23.12 -48.86 -46.04
CA PRO A 13 -23.98 -49.76 -45.26
C PRO A 13 -24.20 -49.33 -43.79
N LEU A 14 -25.31 -49.81 -43.25
CA LEU A 14 -25.83 -49.62 -41.89
C LEU A 14 -24.96 -50.35 -40.84
N SER A 15 -24.72 -49.72 -39.67
CA SER A 15 -24.78 -50.43 -38.38
C SER A 15 -24.83 -49.45 -37.20
N THR A 16 -25.98 -49.45 -36.53
CA THR A 16 -26.13 -49.58 -35.07
C THR A 16 -25.35 -48.62 -34.16
N GLY A 17 -26.08 -47.60 -33.69
CA GLY A 17 -26.12 -47.23 -32.28
C GLY A 17 -24.96 -46.43 -31.71
N ARG A 18 -25.05 -45.10 -31.76
CA ARG A 18 -24.51 -44.22 -30.72
C ARG A 18 -25.28 -42.91 -30.72
N LEU A 19 -25.85 -42.56 -29.57
CA LEU A 19 -26.47 -41.26 -29.34
C LEU A 19 -25.37 -40.19 -29.43
N GLU A 20 -25.33 -39.48 -30.55
CA GLU A 20 -24.71 -38.16 -30.63
C GLU A 20 -25.72 -37.22 -31.31
N ILE A 21 -26.34 -36.36 -30.52
CA ILE A 21 -26.59 -35.00 -31.00
C ILE A 21 -25.45 -34.16 -30.46
N ALA A 22 -24.74 -33.59 -31.42
CA ALA A 22 -23.55 -32.80 -31.26
C ALA A 22 -23.81 -31.49 -30.49
N LEU A 23 -22.92 -31.22 -29.55
CA LEU A 23 -22.30 -29.90 -29.42
C LEU A 23 -20.79 -30.09 -29.56
N TYR A 24 -20.34 -30.36 -30.78
CA TYR A 24 -18.98 -29.99 -31.15
C TYR A 24 -18.99 -28.47 -31.36
N SER A 25 -18.26 -27.75 -30.51
CA SER A 25 -17.06 -27.06 -30.99
C SER A 25 -16.50 -26.25 -29.82
N TRP A 26 -15.43 -26.77 -29.24
CA TRP A 26 -14.61 -26.10 -28.28
C TRP A 26 -14.03 -24.81 -28.89
N ASN A 27 -14.29 -23.68 -28.23
CA ASN A 27 -13.41 -22.52 -28.21
C ASN A 27 -13.65 -21.75 -26.89
N GLY A 28 -12.71 -21.84 -25.97
CA GLY A 28 -12.46 -20.83 -24.92
C GLY A 28 -13.06 -21.10 -23.54
N GLU A 29 -12.16 -21.52 -22.62
CA GLU A 29 -12.16 -21.30 -21.18
C GLU A 29 -13.47 -21.40 -20.36
N GLY A 30 -13.61 -22.53 -19.67
CA GLY A 30 -14.11 -22.47 -18.29
C GLY A 30 -13.05 -21.83 -17.39
N SER A 31 -13.35 -20.73 -16.70
CA SER A 31 -12.46 -20.18 -15.66
C SER A 31 -13.12 -19.15 -14.73
N THR A 32 -14.11 -18.37 -15.15
CA THR A 32 -14.51 -17.15 -14.40
C THR A 32 -15.16 -17.37 -13.02
N ALA A 33 -15.79 -18.52 -12.77
CA ALA A 33 -16.44 -18.79 -11.47
C ALA A 33 -15.51 -19.33 -10.38
N ARG A 34 -14.35 -19.93 -10.75
CA ARG A 34 -13.29 -20.34 -9.82
C ARG A 34 -12.19 -19.27 -9.68
N LEU A 35 -12.15 -18.31 -10.59
CA LEU A 35 -11.22 -17.17 -10.56
C LEU A 35 -11.61 -16.04 -9.59
N ARG A 36 -12.82 -16.09 -9.00
CA ARG A 36 -13.16 -15.28 -7.80
C ARG A 36 -12.75 -15.94 -6.47
N GLU A 37 -12.30 -17.19 -6.51
CA GLU A 37 -11.80 -17.93 -5.34
C GLU A 37 -10.39 -17.46 -4.92
N SER A 38 -9.66 -16.82 -5.84
CA SER A 38 -8.38 -16.14 -5.61
C SER A 38 -8.51 -14.80 -4.87
N TYR A 39 -9.72 -14.41 -4.46
CA TYR A 39 -9.96 -13.15 -3.75
C TYR A 39 -9.52 -13.29 -2.31
N MET A 40 -8.34 -12.73 -2.08
CA MET A 40 -7.76 -12.36 -0.80
C MET A 40 -7.43 -13.55 0.07
N THR A 41 -6.27 -14.15 -0.22
CA THR A 41 -5.48 -14.75 0.85
C THR A 41 -5.47 -13.76 2.03
N VAL A 42 -5.86 -14.25 3.20
CA VAL A 42 -5.85 -13.48 4.42
C VAL A 42 -4.73 -13.98 5.31
N GLY A 43 -3.96 -13.05 5.85
CA GLY A 43 -2.86 -13.32 6.76
C GLY A 43 -3.18 -12.79 8.15
N ASN A 44 -2.55 -13.37 9.17
CA ASN A 44 -2.58 -12.79 10.51
C ASN A 44 -1.62 -11.60 10.58
N PRO A 45 -2.08 -10.35 10.79
CA PRO A 45 -1.22 -9.18 10.79
C PRO A 45 -0.08 -9.21 11.82
N ALA A 46 -0.24 -9.97 12.91
CA ALA A 46 0.75 -10.06 13.97
C ALA A 46 1.95 -10.96 13.60
N SER A 47 1.76 -11.98 12.76
CA SER A 47 2.77 -13.03 12.52
C SER A 47 3.03 -13.34 11.05
N ASP A 48 2.10 -13.00 10.15
CA ASP A 48 2.23 -13.31 8.73
C ASP A 48 3.35 -12.48 8.09
N PRO A 49 4.22 -13.09 7.25
CA PRO A 49 5.30 -12.39 6.55
C PRO A 49 4.82 -11.23 5.67
N ALA A 50 3.60 -11.29 5.11
CA ALA A 50 3.06 -10.20 4.28
C ALA A 50 2.96 -8.87 5.03
N PHE A 51 2.86 -8.90 6.36
CA PHE A 51 2.78 -7.71 7.21
C PHE A 51 4.12 -7.33 7.86
N GLU A 52 5.22 -8.01 7.54
CA GLU A 52 6.53 -7.76 8.15
C GLU A 52 7.03 -6.34 7.89
N SER A 53 6.97 -5.87 6.64
CA SER A 53 7.37 -4.50 6.29
C SER A 53 6.55 -3.47 7.07
N LEU A 54 5.25 -3.72 7.28
CA LEU A 54 4.39 -2.83 8.04
C LEU A 54 4.76 -2.83 9.54
N ARG A 55 5.08 -4.00 10.12
CA ARG A 55 5.59 -4.12 11.50
C ARG A 55 6.96 -3.45 11.70
N GLN A 56 7.80 -3.41 10.67
CA GLN A 56 9.07 -2.69 10.70
C GLN A 56 8.88 -1.17 10.52
N PHE A 57 7.92 -0.75 9.68
CA PHE A 57 7.64 0.66 9.38
C PHE A 57 7.03 1.39 10.58
N ARG A 58 6.00 0.79 11.19
CA ARG A 58 5.23 1.37 12.30
C ARG A 58 6.09 1.98 13.41
N PRO A 59 7.07 1.27 14.02
CA PRO A 59 7.87 1.83 15.10
C PRO A 59 8.78 2.98 14.63
N LEU A 60 9.26 2.96 13.39
CA LEU A 60 10.07 4.05 12.82
C LEU A 60 9.22 5.31 12.67
N LEU A 61 8.03 5.18 12.08
CA LEU A 61 7.12 6.31 11.89
C LEU A 61 6.66 6.90 13.22
N LEU A 62 6.35 6.06 14.21
CA LEU A 62 5.94 6.51 15.54
C LEU A 62 7.05 7.28 16.25
N LYS A 63 8.30 6.81 16.17
CA LYS A 63 9.47 7.50 16.74
C LYS A 63 9.74 8.82 16.03
N ALA A 64 9.75 8.82 14.70
CA ALA A 64 9.89 10.04 13.90
C ALA A 64 8.83 11.07 14.28
N HIS A 65 7.56 10.66 14.35
CA HIS A 65 6.45 11.54 14.73
C HIS A 65 6.66 12.16 16.12
N LYS A 66 7.11 11.37 17.10
CA LYS A 66 7.40 11.88 18.45
C LYS A 66 8.52 12.93 18.43
N ILE A 67 9.64 12.63 17.78
CA ILE A 67 10.79 13.54 17.68
C ILE A 67 10.36 14.86 16.99
N LEU A 68 9.58 14.76 15.92
CA LEU A 68 9.07 15.92 15.19
C LEU A 68 8.07 16.74 16.01
N MET A 69 7.22 16.09 16.80
CA MET A 69 6.31 16.77 17.74
C MET A 69 7.10 17.57 18.79
N ASP A 70 8.13 16.98 19.38
CA ASP A 70 8.99 17.67 20.36
C ASP A 70 9.73 18.86 19.70
N ALA A 71 10.26 18.66 18.49
CA ALA A 71 10.92 19.73 17.74
C ALA A 71 9.95 20.88 17.36
N GLU A 72 8.71 20.57 17.01
CA GLU A 72 7.71 21.58 16.66
C GLU A 72 7.22 22.34 17.91
N LYS A 73 7.12 21.65 19.05
CA LYS A 73 6.88 22.27 20.36
C LYS A 73 7.96 23.30 20.69
N ASP A 74 9.23 22.92 20.61
CA ASP A 74 10.35 23.83 20.89
C ASP A 74 10.31 25.07 19.99
N ARG A 75 10.00 24.89 18.70
CA ARG A 75 9.87 25.99 17.74
C ARG A 75 8.68 26.89 18.02
N TYR A 76 7.56 26.32 18.46
CA TYR A 76 6.39 27.09 18.88
C TYR A 76 6.74 27.96 20.10
N GLU A 77 7.35 27.36 21.12
CA GLU A 77 7.70 28.02 22.39
C GLU A 77 8.75 29.13 22.20
N ALA A 78 9.70 28.95 21.28
CA ALA A 78 10.67 29.98 20.93
C ALA A 78 10.03 31.27 20.37
N ASN A 79 8.87 31.14 19.69
CA ASN A 79 8.19 32.26 19.03
C ASN A 79 7.02 32.83 19.85
N HIS A 80 6.38 32.02 20.70
CA HIS A 80 5.14 32.38 21.40
C HIS A 80 5.26 32.35 22.92
N GLY A 81 6.40 31.90 23.46
CA GLY A 81 6.58 31.65 24.88
C GLY A 81 6.17 30.23 25.31
N ALA A 82 6.48 29.88 26.55
CA ALA A 82 6.27 28.54 27.08
C ALA A 82 4.78 28.14 27.08
N ILE A 83 4.50 26.88 26.72
CA ILE A 83 3.14 26.34 26.76
C ILE A 83 2.79 26.00 28.21
N ALA A 84 1.69 26.55 28.71
CA ALA A 84 1.35 26.51 30.13
C ALA A 84 1.11 25.08 30.68
N ASN A 85 0.48 24.19 29.90
CA ASN A 85 0.18 22.84 30.32
C ASN A 85 -0.06 21.88 29.13
N LYS A 86 -0.19 20.58 29.43
CA LYS A 86 -0.42 19.53 28.44
C LYS A 86 -1.72 19.68 27.66
N GLY A 87 -2.78 20.20 28.29
CA GLY A 87 -4.07 20.44 27.64
C GLY A 87 -3.96 21.52 26.57
N ASP A 88 -3.26 22.61 26.87
CA ASP A 88 -2.99 23.68 25.91
C ASP A 88 -2.10 23.19 24.76
N TYR A 89 -1.09 22.37 25.04
CA TYR A 89 -0.28 21.76 23.99
C TYR A 89 -1.13 20.88 23.06
N LEU A 90 -2.02 20.04 23.62
CA LEU A 90 -2.93 19.23 22.81
C LEU A 90 -3.85 20.10 21.96
N ARG A 91 -4.38 21.21 22.49
CA ARG A 91 -5.20 22.14 21.71
C ARG A 91 -4.42 22.77 20.56
N LEU A 92 -3.14 23.09 20.75
CA LEU A 92 -2.28 23.60 19.67
C LEU A 92 -2.06 22.54 18.59
N VAL A 93 -1.71 21.31 18.98
CA VAL A 93 -1.53 20.20 18.04
C VAL A 93 -2.79 19.99 17.20
N LEU A 94 -3.97 20.06 17.81
CA LEU A 94 -5.25 19.82 17.15
C LEU A 94 -5.76 20.99 16.30
N ASN A 95 -5.40 22.24 16.61
CA ASN A 95 -6.06 23.41 15.99
C ASN A 95 -5.10 24.38 15.30
N HIS A 96 -3.85 24.50 15.75
CA HIS A 96 -2.91 25.50 15.25
C HIS A 96 -2.24 25.08 13.93
N GLU A 97 -2.07 26.01 12.98
CA GLU A 97 -1.57 25.70 11.62
C GLU A 97 -0.17 25.08 11.63
N GLN A 98 0.69 25.53 12.55
CA GLN A 98 2.07 25.05 12.69
C GLN A 98 2.16 23.52 12.89
N PHE A 99 1.13 22.92 13.53
CA PHE A 99 1.05 21.49 13.79
C PHE A 99 0.18 20.73 12.77
N SER A 100 -0.45 21.42 11.81
CA SER A 100 -1.42 20.82 10.89
C SER A 100 -0.85 19.65 10.08
N TRP A 101 0.39 19.77 9.62
CA TRP A 101 1.09 18.74 8.82
C TRP A 101 1.40 17.45 9.61
N LEU A 102 1.40 17.50 10.95
CA LEU A 102 1.62 16.32 11.80
C LEU A 102 0.36 15.45 11.96
N ARG A 103 -0.85 16.03 11.79
CA ARG A 103 -2.11 15.32 12.06
C ARG A 103 -2.39 14.18 11.06
N PRO A 104 -2.17 14.36 9.74
CA PRO A 104 -2.30 13.27 8.77
C PRO A 104 -1.36 12.10 9.08
N ILE A 105 -0.18 12.39 9.64
CA ILE A 105 0.78 11.35 10.07
C ILE A 105 0.24 10.58 11.27
N SER A 106 -0.34 11.27 12.27
CA SER A 106 -1.01 10.60 13.39
C SER A 106 -2.16 9.70 12.91
N GLN A 107 -2.96 10.17 11.95
CA GLN A 107 -4.05 9.37 11.35
C GLN A 107 -3.54 8.13 10.62
N LEU A 108 -2.41 8.24 9.91
CA LEU A 108 -1.77 7.09 9.28
C LEU A 108 -1.26 6.07 10.32
N ILE A 109 -0.63 6.54 11.40
CA ILE A 109 -0.17 5.66 12.50
C ILE A 109 -1.35 4.88 13.09
N VAL A 110 -2.49 5.56 13.33
CA VAL A 110 -3.70 4.89 13.84
C VAL A 110 -4.21 3.83 12.87
N GLN A 111 -4.29 4.12 11.56
CA GLN A 111 -4.71 3.12 10.56
C GLN A 111 -3.78 1.90 10.52
N ILE A 112 -2.48 2.10 10.70
CA ILE A 112 -1.50 1.02 10.76
C ILE A 112 -1.70 0.20 12.05
N ASP A 113 -1.89 0.86 13.18
CA ASP A 113 -2.14 0.20 14.46
C ASP A 113 -3.44 -0.63 14.43
N GLU A 114 -4.50 -0.11 13.82
CA GLU A 114 -5.75 -0.84 13.64
C GLU A 114 -5.55 -2.15 12.85
N VAL A 115 -4.74 -2.12 11.78
CA VAL A 115 -4.44 -3.31 10.99
C VAL A 115 -3.54 -4.27 11.77
N LEU A 116 -2.43 -3.80 12.35
CA LEU A 116 -1.45 -4.66 13.03
C LEU A 116 -2.00 -5.25 14.34
N MET A 117 -2.91 -4.56 15.02
CA MET A 117 -3.53 -5.01 16.26
C MET A 117 -4.87 -5.71 16.04
N SER A 118 -5.31 -5.84 14.78
CA SER A 118 -6.51 -6.58 14.41
C SER A 118 -6.40 -8.05 14.85
N LYS A 119 -7.43 -8.53 15.55
CA LYS A 119 -7.59 -9.97 15.86
C LYS A 119 -8.13 -10.77 14.68
N GLN A 120 -8.64 -10.09 13.66
CA GLN A 120 -9.16 -10.71 12.44
C GLN A 120 -8.05 -10.80 11.39
N PRO A 121 -8.01 -11.89 10.60
CA PRO A 121 -7.18 -11.96 9.41
C PRO A 121 -7.46 -10.77 8.47
N GLN A 122 -6.41 -10.25 7.86
CA GLN A 122 -6.49 -9.13 6.93
C GLN A 122 -6.06 -9.59 5.54
N PRO A 123 -6.58 -8.98 4.45
CA PRO A 123 -6.10 -9.26 3.10
C PRO A 123 -4.58 -9.11 3.03
N LEU A 124 -3.87 -10.01 2.34
CA LEU A 124 -2.41 -9.91 2.21
C LEU A 124 -1.96 -8.59 1.57
N ASP A 125 -2.78 -7.99 0.69
CA ASP A 125 -2.50 -6.70 0.05
C ASP A 125 -2.68 -5.49 0.99
N ARG A 126 -3.21 -5.69 2.20
CA ARG A 126 -3.50 -4.59 3.13
C ARG A 126 -2.23 -3.88 3.60
N ALA A 127 -1.14 -4.62 3.81
CA ALA A 127 0.15 -4.05 4.17
C ALA A 127 0.77 -3.18 3.05
N PRO A 128 0.92 -3.67 1.80
CA PRO A 128 1.44 -2.84 0.72
C PRO A 128 0.53 -1.64 0.38
N GLU A 129 -0.80 -1.75 0.52
CA GLU A 129 -1.71 -0.61 0.40
C GLU A 129 -1.36 0.52 1.38
N LEU A 130 -1.22 0.19 2.67
CA LEU A 130 -0.88 1.17 3.71
C LEU A 130 0.53 1.76 3.51
N LEU A 131 1.49 0.97 3.05
CA LEU A 131 2.85 1.44 2.76
C LEU A 131 2.88 2.37 1.54
N ASN A 132 2.08 2.11 0.51
CA ASN A 132 1.91 3.03 -0.61
C ASN A 132 1.21 4.33 -0.18
N GLN A 133 0.19 4.25 0.67
CA GLN A 133 -0.45 5.44 1.25
C GLN A 133 0.54 6.25 2.10
N ALA A 134 1.38 5.57 2.88
CA ALA A 134 2.43 6.21 3.67
C ALA A 134 3.46 6.90 2.78
N ARG A 135 3.95 6.22 1.74
CA ARG A 135 4.87 6.79 0.75
C ARG A 135 4.27 8.03 0.09
N HIS A 136 3.03 7.95 -0.38
CA HIS A 136 2.35 9.09 -0.99
C HIS A 136 2.28 10.27 -0.01
N LEU A 137 1.82 10.03 1.22
CA LEU A 137 1.70 11.09 2.24
C LEU A 137 3.07 11.73 2.57
N LEU A 138 4.10 10.91 2.79
CA LEU A 138 5.39 11.38 3.30
C LEU A 138 6.30 11.98 2.22
N TYR A 139 6.05 11.70 0.94
CA TYR A 139 6.96 12.11 -0.12
C TYR A 139 6.33 12.82 -1.32
N ASP A 140 5.07 12.55 -1.63
CA ASP A 140 4.44 12.99 -2.87
C ASP A 140 3.34 14.05 -2.64
N THR A 141 3.28 14.65 -1.45
CA THR A 141 2.33 15.71 -1.07
C THR A 141 3.05 16.92 -0.45
N GLU A 142 2.35 18.06 -0.33
CA GLU A 142 2.85 19.23 0.40
C GLU A 142 3.15 18.92 1.88
N ILE A 143 2.34 18.04 2.49
CA ILE A 143 2.60 17.53 3.85
C ILE A 143 3.90 16.71 3.88
N GLY A 144 4.14 15.92 2.83
CA GLY A 144 5.36 15.16 2.65
C GLY A 144 6.60 16.04 2.52
N GLN A 145 6.49 17.16 1.81
CA GLN A 145 7.57 18.15 1.74
C GLN A 145 7.89 18.71 3.13
N ALA A 146 6.86 19.12 3.89
CA ALA A 146 7.04 19.57 5.26
C ALA A 146 7.68 18.48 6.15
N PHE A 147 7.25 17.23 6.02
CA PHE A 147 7.83 16.11 6.75
C PHE A 147 9.32 15.92 6.43
N GLN A 148 9.70 15.95 5.15
CA GLN A 148 11.09 15.80 4.72
C GLN A 148 11.97 16.96 5.20
N ASP A 149 11.51 18.20 5.03
CA ASP A 149 12.26 19.38 5.46
C ASP A 149 12.51 19.37 6.97
N ARG A 150 11.48 19.03 7.75
CA ARG A 150 11.56 18.98 9.22
C ARG A 150 12.43 17.81 9.68
N THR A 151 12.27 16.64 9.06
CA THR A 151 13.13 15.47 9.31
C THR A 151 14.58 15.79 9.05
N GLN A 152 14.91 16.39 7.90
CA GLN A 152 16.29 16.76 7.56
C GLN A 152 16.84 17.81 8.53
N SER A 153 16.04 18.81 8.89
CA SER A 153 16.44 19.84 9.84
C SER A 153 16.77 19.26 11.22
N VAL A 154 15.97 18.32 11.72
CA VAL A 154 16.19 17.66 13.02
C VAL A 154 17.36 16.68 12.94
N ALA A 155 17.47 15.88 11.86
CA ALA A 155 18.54 14.91 11.66
C ALA A 155 19.96 15.52 11.67
N ARG A 156 20.12 16.80 11.31
CA ARG A 156 21.40 17.51 11.40
C ARG A 156 21.94 17.65 12.84
N ARG A 157 21.07 17.55 13.84
CA ARG A 157 21.39 17.72 15.27
C ARG A 157 21.00 16.55 16.15
N ASP A 158 20.25 15.59 15.61
CA ASP A 158 19.77 14.39 16.30
C ASP A 158 20.17 13.13 15.50
N PRO A 159 21.16 12.34 16.00
CA PRO A 159 21.59 11.13 15.30
C PRO A 159 20.53 10.01 15.30
N GLU A 160 19.60 9.97 16.26
CA GLU A 160 18.50 9.00 16.23
C GLU A 160 17.56 9.34 15.07
N MET A 161 17.22 10.62 14.89
CA MET A 161 16.39 11.04 13.76
C MET A 161 17.06 10.77 12.41
N ALA A 162 18.39 10.97 12.31
CA ALA A 162 19.14 10.64 11.09
C ALA A 162 19.06 9.14 10.75
N ALA A 163 19.25 8.27 11.74
CA ALA A 163 19.14 6.83 11.55
C ALA A 163 17.71 6.39 11.18
N ILE A 164 16.69 6.99 11.79
CA ILE A 164 15.28 6.72 11.47
C ILE A 164 14.98 7.15 10.03
N ALA A 165 15.41 8.34 9.60
CA ALA A 165 15.18 8.85 8.25
C ALA A 165 15.78 7.91 7.19
N GLN A 166 17.03 7.50 7.37
CA GLN A 166 17.67 6.52 6.48
C GLN A 166 16.88 5.21 6.42
N ARG A 167 16.46 4.68 7.58
CA ARG A 167 15.73 3.41 7.64
C ARG A 167 14.34 3.50 7.00
N LEU A 168 13.67 4.65 7.14
CA LEU A 168 12.40 4.94 6.45
C LEU A 168 12.61 4.95 4.94
N ASP A 169 13.63 5.63 4.43
CA ASP A 169 13.94 5.67 2.99
C ASP A 169 14.25 4.26 2.44
N GLU A 170 15.06 3.48 3.13
CA GLU A 170 15.37 2.08 2.76
C GLU A 170 14.09 1.23 2.67
N LEU A 171 13.20 1.35 3.66
CA LEU A 171 11.97 0.55 3.71
C LEU A 171 10.92 1.01 2.70
N MET A 172 10.95 2.29 2.33
CA MET A 172 10.03 2.87 1.35
C MET A 172 10.51 2.68 -0.10
N GLN A 173 11.78 2.38 -0.36
CA GLN A 173 12.31 2.24 -1.73
C GLN A 173 11.50 1.30 -2.66
N PRO A 174 10.95 0.16 -2.20
CA PRO A 174 10.10 -0.70 -3.04
C PRO A 174 8.71 -0.11 -3.34
N TYR A 175 8.32 0.94 -2.61
CA TYR A 175 7.01 1.58 -2.65
C TYR A 175 7.16 2.97 -3.28
N GLY A 176 6.43 3.24 -4.35
CA GLY A 176 6.60 4.47 -5.11
C GLY A 176 5.77 4.42 -6.39
N PRO A 177 5.71 5.51 -7.17
CA PRO A 177 5.04 5.47 -8.46
C PRO A 177 5.66 4.33 -9.26
N GLN A 178 4.84 3.33 -9.57
CA GLN A 178 5.19 2.29 -10.54
C GLN A 178 5.69 3.06 -11.76
N SER A 179 6.98 2.95 -12.05
CA SER A 179 7.55 3.47 -13.28
C SER A 179 6.74 2.80 -14.38
N GLY A 180 5.75 3.53 -14.89
CA GLY A 180 4.89 3.09 -15.96
C GLY A 180 5.83 2.61 -17.05
N ASN A 181 5.81 1.31 -17.24
CA ASN A 181 6.20 0.58 -18.42
C ASN A 181 6.00 1.46 -19.65
N SER A 182 7.05 2.23 -19.96
CA SER A 182 7.19 2.99 -21.17
C SER A 182 7.60 2.00 -22.25
N SER A 183 6.65 1.16 -22.64
CA SER A 183 6.74 0.41 -23.89
C SER A 183 6.48 1.42 -25.01
N THR A 184 7.57 1.97 -25.54
CA THR A 184 7.60 2.50 -26.91
C THR A 184 7.73 1.33 -27.88
#